data_AF-A0A9P7FJ67-F1
#
_entry.id   AF-A0A9P7FJ67-F1
#
_cell.length_a   1.000
_cell.length_b   1.000
_cell.length_c   1.000
_cell.angle_alpha   90.00
_cell.angle_beta   90.00
_cell.angle_gamma   90.00
#
_symmetry.space_group_name_H-M   'P 1'
#
loop_
_entity.id
_entity.type
_entity.pdbx_description
1 polymer ?
#
loop_
_entity_poly.entity_id
_entity_poly.type
_entity_poly.pdbx_seq_one_letter_code
_entity_poly.pdbx_strand_id
1 'polypeptide(L)'
;MTQAMVRLEFAEHKRCDLQDGINSSLHAEISPSVLIANGLELEDQQRRLRADRKASSQNPTDNQKAKIQMRSNALHRKLDAWVQVQILYMSAVASLHIRAQHDDSPQDKLPEDFILLLPSQLNPTTPCALLLCQIEWKLRYAQADDALNDVHQNIHLHAHLNTFKTLHIHGQ
;
A
#
# COMPACT_ATOMS: atom_id res chain seq x y z
N MET A 1 -0.54 17.24 6.67
CA MET A 1 0.25 16.99 5.45
C MET A 1 -0.26 15.69 4.85
N THR A 2 -0.98 15.76 3.73
CA THR A 2 -1.66 14.58 3.14
C THR A 2 -0.70 13.70 2.35
N GLN A 3 -1.06 12.44 2.12
CA GLN A 3 -0.25 11.53 1.31
C GLN A 3 -0.08 12.07 -0.12
N ALA A 4 -1.10 12.74 -0.66
CA ALA A 4 -1.03 13.38 -1.97
C ALA A 4 0.02 14.50 -2.01
N MET A 5 0.11 15.31 -0.95
CA MET A 5 1.15 16.36 -0.85
C MET A 5 2.56 15.77 -0.81
N VAL A 6 2.78 14.70 -0.03
CA VAL A 6 4.09 14.03 0.03
C VAL A 6 4.47 13.42 -1.32
N ARG A 7 3.51 12.83 -2.04
CA ARG A 7 3.75 12.30 -3.39
C ARG A 7 4.11 13.41 -4.38
N LEU A 8 3.47 14.58 -4.27
CA LEU A 8 3.80 15.75 -5.08
C LEU A 8 5.22 16.25 -4.78
N GLU A 9 5.59 16.39 -3.50
CA GLU A 9 6.94 16.81 -3.07
C GLU A 9 8.02 15.89 -3.68
N PHE A 10 7.82 14.57 -3.64
CA PHE A 10 8.76 13.63 -4.25
C PHE A 10 8.81 13.72 -5.78
N ALA A 11 7.68 14.00 -6.44
CA ALA A 11 7.65 14.18 -7.89
C ALA A 11 8.38 15.46 -8.30
N GLU A 12 8.22 16.54 -7.54
CA GLU A 12 8.91 17.82 -7.75
C GLU A 12 10.42 17.69 -7.52
N HIS A 13 10.83 17.03 -6.44
CA HIS A 13 12.25 16.78 -6.17
C HIS A 13 12.89 15.96 -7.29
N LYS A 14 12.23 14.87 -7.72
CA LYS A 14 12.71 14.06 -8.84
C LYS A 14 12.81 14.87 -10.14
N ARG A 15 11.87 15.78 -10.38
CA ARG A 15 11.91 16.67 -11.55
C ARG A 15 13.14 17.59 -11.50
N CYS A 16 13.48 18.15 -10.33
CA CYS A 16 14.69 18.95 -10.16
C CYS A 16 15.96 18.10 -10.37
N ASP A 17 16.06 16.93 -9.75
CA ASP A 17 17.21 16.02 -9.92
C ASP A 17 17.46 15.69 -11.40
N LEU A 18 16.39 15.45 -12.17
CA LEU A 18 16.47 15.19 -13.61
C LEU A 18 16.95 16.42 -14.41
N GLN A 19 16.57 17.63 -14.00
CA GLN A 19 17.05 18.88 -14.62
C GLN A 19 18.53 19.10 -14.36
N ASP A 20 19.00 18.73 -13.16
CA ASP A 20 20.39 18.87 -12.73
C ASP A 20 21.28 17.70 -13.21
N GLY A 21 20.71 16.72 -13.93
CA GLY A 21 21.42 15.56 -14.46
C GLY A 21 21.78 14.49 -13.42
N ILE A 22 21.21 14.57 -12.22
CA ILE A 22 21.41 13.61 -11.13
C ILE A 22 20.45 12.43 -11.34
N ASN A 23 20.95 11.32 -11.87
CA ASN A 23 20.15 10.09 -12.00
C ASN A 23 20.35 9.18 -10.79
N SER A 24 19.45 9.29 -9.81
CA SER A 24 19.42 8.45 -8.61
C SER A 24 18.61 7.15 -8.79
N SER A 25 18.06 6.91 -9.98
CA SER A 25 17.13 5.81 -10.25
C SER A 25 17.88 4.58 -10.78
N LEU A 26 17.75 3.44 -10.09
CA LEU A 26 18.29 2.14 -10.53
C LEU A 26 17.40 1.47 -11.60
N HIS A 27 16.17 1.96 -11.77
CA HIS A 27 15.23 1.54 -12.80
C HIS A 27 14.88 2.72 -13.73
N ALA A 28 14.68 2.45 -15.03
CA ALA A 28 14.46 3.49 -16.04
C ALA A 28 13.29 4.43 -15.71
N GLU A 29 12.21 3.89 -15.15
CA GLU A 29 10.96 4.65 -14.94
C GLU A 29 10.59 4.82 -13.46
N ILE A 30 11.13 3.97 -12.57
CA ILE A 30 10.63 3.82 -11.20
C ILE A 30 11.69 4.32 -10.24
N SER A 31 11.43 5.45 -9.57
CA SER A 31 12.30 5.98 -8.52
C SER A 31 12.05 5.28 -7.17
N PRO A 32 12.97 5.43 -6.20
CA PRO A 32 12.77 4.95 -4.83
C PRO A 32 11.42 5.37 -4.21
N SER A 33 11.01 6.62 -4.41
CA SER A 33 9.73 7.14 -3.90
C SER A 33 8.51 6.43 -4.50
N VAL A 34 8.55 6.16 -5.81
CA VAL A 34 7.48 5.46 -6.53
C VAL A 34 7.44 3.99 -6.12
N LEU A 35 8.60 3.34 -5.94
CA LEU A 35 8.67 1.95 -5.46
C LEU A 35 7.94 1.80 -4.11
N ILE A 36 8.27 2.65 -3.13
CA ILE A 36 7.68 2.60 -1.80
C ILE A 36 6.19 2.96 -1.84
N ALA A 37 5.81 4.00 -2.61
CA ALA A 37 4.40 4.37 -2.76
C ALA A 37 3.57 3.23 -3.38
N ASN A 38 4.09 2.55 -4.40
CA ASN A 38 3.47 1.37 -5.00
C ASN A 38 3.36 0.22 -4.00
N GLY A 39 4.39 0.01 -3.17
CA GLY A 39 4.37 -1.01 -2.12
C GLY A 39 3.27 -0.77 -1.08
N LEU A 40 3.08 0.49 -0.63
CA LEU A 40 1.99 0.85 0.27
C LEU A 40 0.60 0.70 -0.38
N GLU A 41 0.48 0.96 -1.68
CA GLU A 41 -0.77 0.70 -2.42
C GLU A 41 -1.07 -0.80 -2.53
N LEU A 42 -0.05 -1.63 -2.76
CA LEU A 42 -0.18 -3.09 -2.76
C LEU A 42 -0.63 -3.60 -1.39
N GLU A 43 -0.07 -3.07 -0.30
CA GLU A 43 -0.49 -3.41 1.07
C GLU A 43 -2.00 -3.10 1.29
N ASP A 44 -2.48 -1.97 0.78
CA ASP A 44 -3.90 -1.61 0.85
C ASP A 44 -4.78 -2.52 -0.04
N GLN A 45 -4.31 -2.87 -1.24
CA GLN A 45 -4.99 -3.83 -2.12
C GLN A 45 -5.09 -5.23 -1.48
N GLN A 46 -4.04 -5.70 -0.81
CA GLN A 46 -4.05 -6.94 -0.03
C GLN A 46 -5.09 -6.88 1.11
N ARG A 47 -5.11 -5.78 1.88
CA ARG A 47 -6.09 -5.58 2.96
C ARG A 47 -7.54 -5.60 2.45
N ARG A 48 -7.82 -4.89 1.36
CA ARG A 48 -9.16 -4.87 0.73
C ARG A 48 -9.57 -6.25 0.22
N LEU A 49 -8.69 -6.95 -0.48
CA LEU A 49 -8.98 -8.29 -0.99
C LEU A 49 -9.26 -9.29 0.13
N ARG A 50 -8.51 -9.20 1.24
CA ARG A 50 -8.73 -10.02 2.44
C ARG A 50 -10.09 -9.71 3.08
N ALA A 51 -10.50 -8.45 3.12
CA ALA A 51 -11.83 -8.05 3.61
C ALA A 51 -12.96 -8.56 2.68
N ASP A 52 -12.81 -8.41 1.36
CA ASP A 52 -13.76 -8.89 0.37
C ASP A 52 -13.98 -10.42 0.47
N ARG A 53 -12.90 -11.19 0.60
CA ARG A 53 -12.99 -12.65 0.79
C ARG A 53 -13.70 -13.03 2.07
N LYS A 54 -13.42 -12.34 3.18
CA LYS A 54 -14.11 -12.58 4.46
C LYS A 54 -15.61 -12.30 4.34
N ALA A 55 -15.98 -11.18 3.72
CA ALA A 55 -17.38 -10.82 3.49
C ALA A 55 -18.11 -11.80 2.56
N SER A 56 -17.40 -12.36 1.57
CA SER A 56 -17.94 -13.28 0.56
C SER A 56 -18.03 -14.74 1.03
N SER A 57 -17.69 -15.06 2.28
CA SER A 57 -17.62 -16.44 2.80
C SER A 57 -19.00 -17.10 3.02
N GLN A 58 -20.07 -16.32 3.14
CA GLN A 58 -21.44 -16.83 3.28
C GLN A 58 -22.12 -16.95 1.90
N ASN A 59 -22.07 -18.14 1.30
CA ASN A 59 -22.73 -18.50 0.02
C ASN A 59 -22.49 -17.52 -1.15
N PRO A 60 -21.24 -17.39 -1.61
CA PRO A 60 -20.92 -16.46 -2.68
C PRO A 60 -21.56 -16.85 -4.00
N THR A 61 -22.19 -15.86 -4.65
CA THR A 61 -22.64 -16.00 -6.04
C THR A 61 -21.44 -16.19 -6.95
N ASP A 62 -21.58 -16.93 -8.05
CA ASP A 62 -20.46 -17.17 -8.99
C ASP A 62 -19.87 -15.88 -9.56
N ASN A 63 -20.68 -14.83 -9.72
CA ASN A 63 -20.21 -13.50 -10.10
C ASN A 63 -19.31 -12.85 -9.02
N GLN A 64 -19.62 -13.06 -7.74
CA GLN A 64 -18.77 -12.58 -6.63
C GLN A 64 -17.44 -13.35 -6.59
N LYS A 65 -17.49 -14.68 -6.74
CA LYS A 65 -16.28 -15.52 -6.84
C LYS A 65 -15.40 -15.08 -8.00
N ALA A 66 -15.99 -14.86 -9.19
CA ALA A 66 -15.27 -14.40 -10.37
C ALA A 66 -14.59 -13.04 -10.13
N LYS A 67 -15.29 -12.07 -9.55
CA LYS A 67 -14.73 -10.75 -9.22
C LYS A 67 -13.54 -10.84 -8.25
N ILE A 68 -13.66 -11.63 -7.19
CA ILE A 68 -12.57 -11.84 -6.23
C ILE A 68 -11.38 -12.50 -6.92
N GLN A 69 -11.62 -13.53 -7.73
CA GLN A 69 -10.56 -14.21 -8.46
C GLN A 69 -9.85 -13.27 -9.46
N MET A 70 -10.59 -12.42 -10.18
CA MET A 70 -10.01 -11.43 -11.08
C MET A 70 -9.12 -10.43 -10.34
N ARG A 71 -9.57 -9.93 -9.18
CA ARG A 71 -8.78 -9.03 -8.32
C ARG A 71 -7.54 -9.73 -7.78
N SER A 72 -7.68 -10.98 -7.33
CA SER A 72 -6.58 -11.84 -6.89
C SER A 72 -5.50 -11.98 -7.97
N ASN A 73 -5.90 -12.34 -9.20
CA ASN A 73 -4.97 -12.48 -10.32
C ASN A 73 -4.30 -11.16 -10.70
N ALA A 74 -5.03 -10.05 -10.67
CA ALA A 74 -4.49 -8.73 -10.95
C ALA A 74 -3.45 -8.32 -9.88
N LEU A 75 -3.73 -8.57 -8.60
CA LEU A 75 -2.81 -8.32 -7.50
C LEU A 75 -1.54 -9.15 -7.62
N HIS A 76 -1.67 -10.44 -7.93
CA HIS A 76 -0.52 -11.34 -8.13
C HIS A 76 0.45 -10.79 -9.19
N ARG A 77 -0.06 -10.41 -10.37
CA ARG A 77 0.79 -9.83 -11.43
C ARG A 77 1.49 -8.54 -11.01
N LYS A 78 0.80 -7.70 -10.22
CA LYS A 78 1.41 -6.46 -9.70
C LYS A 78 2.50 -6.76 -8.66
N LEU A 79 2.29 -7.77 -7.81
CA LEU A 79 3.30 -8.22 -6.85
C LEU A 79 4.55 -8.72 -7.57
N ASP A 80 4.39 -9.58 -8.57
CA ASP A 80 5.52 -10.10 -9.35
C ASP A 80 6.33 -8.96 -9.96
N ALA A 81 5.67 -8.01 -10.65
CA ALA A 81 6.34 -6.86 -11.25
C ALA A 81 7.03 -5.97 -10.20
N TRP A 82 6.39 -5.78 -9.04
CA TRP A 82 6.94 -4.95 -7.96
C TRP A 82 8.18 -5.59 -7.33
N VAL A 83 8.18 -6.91 -7.10
CA VAL A 83 9.33 -7.65 -6.54
C VAL A 83 10.57 -7.51 -7.44
N GLN A 84 10.40 -7.58 -8.76
CA GLN A 84 11.52 -7.39 -9.71
C GLN A 84 12.21 -6.04 -9.50
N VAL A 85 11.44 -4.98 -9.28
CA VAL A 85 11.98 -3.63 -9.05
C VAL A 85 12.48 -3.47 -7.63
N GLN A 86 11.81 -4.08 -6.65
CA GLN A 86 12.20 -4.04 -5.23
C GLN A 86 13.63 -4.57 -5.05
N ILE A 87 13.96 -5.70 -5.66
CA ILE A 87 15.28 -6.33 -5.51
C ILE A 87 16.41 -5.44 -6.06
N LEU A 88 16.13 -4.58 -7.06
CA LEU A 88 17.12 -3.61 -7.56
C LEU A 88 17.49 -2.57 -6.49
N TYR A 89 16.51 -2.09 -5.73
CA TYR A 89 16.70 -1.06 -4.70
C TYR A 89 17.04 -1.63 -3.31
N MET A 90 16.62 -2.86 -3.03
CA MET A 90 16.72 -3.54 -1.74
C MET A 90 17.27 -4.97 -1.93
N SER A 91 18.51 -5.08 -2.39
CA SER A 91 19.11 -6.37 -2.76
C SER A 91 19.08 -7.43 -1.65
N ALA A 92 19.21 -7.02 -0.37
CA ALA A 92 19.13 -7.92 0.78
C ALA A 92 17.77 -8.65 0.89
N VAL A 93 16.70 -8.10 0.31
CA VAL A 93 15.36 -8.69 0.31
C VAL A 93 15.26 -9.90 -0.62
N ALA A 94 16.11 -10.01 -1.65
CA ALA A 94 16.08 -11.14 -2.58
C ALA A 94 16.25 -12.49 -1.86
N SER A 95 17.23 -12.57 -0.95
CA SER A 95 17.47 -13.79 -0.16
C SER A 95 16.31 -14.12 0.78
N LEU A 96 15.59 -13.10 1.27
CA LEU A 96 14.42 -13.28 2.12
C LEU A 96 13.23 -13.86 1.32
N HIS A 97 13.01 -13.38 0.10
CA HIS A 97 11.99 -13.94 -0.80
C HIS A 97 12.29 -15.40 -1.15
N ILE A 98 13.53 -15.74 -1.49
CA ILE A 98 13.94 -17.13 -1.78
C ILE A 98 13.65 -18.04 -0.58
N ARG A 99 14.00 -17.59 0.63
CA ARG A 99 13.73 -18.35 1.85
C ARG A 99 12.22 -18.56 2.07
N ALA A 100 11.43 -17.50 1.90
CA ALA A 100 9.98 -17.55 2.05
C ALA A 100 9.26 -18.41 0.98
N GLN A 101 9.89 -18.63 -0.18
CA GLN A 101 9.44 -19.55 -1.21
C GLN A 101 9.83 -21.00 -0.94
N HIS A 102 10.95 -21.24 -0.28
CA HIS A 102 11.42 -22.59 0.04
C HIS A 102 10.71 -23.21 1.25
N ASP A 103 10.32 -22.37 2.22
CA ASP A 103 9.62 -22.83 3.43
C ASP A 103 8.13 -23.18 3.18
N ASP A 104 7.56 -22.84 2.01
CA ASP A 104 6.15 -23.02 1.71
C ASP A 104 5.88 -23.63 0.32
N SER A 105 4.83 -24.44 0.22
CA SER A 105 4.37 -24.99 -1.06
C SER A 105 3.90 -23.87 -2.02
N PRO A 106 4.47 -23.73 -3.22
CA PRO A 106 4.23 -22.59 -4.12
C PRO A 106 2.81 -22.51 -4.69
N GLN A 107 1.97 -23.53 -4.52
CA GLN A 107 0.63 -23.60 -5.13
C GLN A 107 -0.52 -23.03 -4.30
N ASP A 108 -0.35 -22.77 -3.00
CA ASP A 108 -1.46 -22.42 -2.11
C ASP A 108 -1.41 -21.02 -1.47
N LYS A 109 -0.39 -20.20 -1.75
CA LYS A 109 -0.32 -18.85 -1.18
C LYS A 109 -1.22 -17.88 -1.94
N LEU A 110 -2.20 -17.34 -1.22
CA LEU A 110 -3.04 -16.26 -1.72
C LEU A 110 -2.23 -14.97 -1.86
N PRO A 111 -2.47 -14.14 -2.89
CA PRO A 111 -1.70 -12.91 -3.11
C PRO A 111 -1.87 -11.88 -1.98
N GLU A 112 -2.97 -11.91 -1.24
CA GLU A 112 -3.17 -11.11 -0.04
C GLU A 112 -2.27 -11.49 1.14
N ASP A 113 -1.75 -12.72 1.19
CA ASP A 113 -0.86 -13.23 2.25
C ASP A 113 0.62 -13.11 1.87
N PHE A 114 0.92 -12.62 0.67
CA PHE A 114 2.28 -12.34 0.24
C PHE A 114 2.94 -11.27 1.13
N ILE A 115 4.14 -11.52 1.62
CA ILE A 115 4.88 -10.58 2.48
C ILE A 115 5.67 -9.61 1.60
N LEU A 116 5.31 -8.32 1.63
CA LEU A 116 5.93 -7.30 0.78
C LEU A 116 7.40 -7.02 1.15
N LEU A 117 7.79 -7.16 2.42
CA LEU A 117 9.14 -6.82 2.91
C LEU A 117 9.50 -5.35 2.64
N LEU A 118 8.57 -4.45 2.97
CA LEU A 118 8.83 -3.00 3.02
C LEU A 118 9.92 -2.67 4.06
N PRO A 119 10.61 -1.52 3.96
CA PRO A 119 11.67 -1.16 4.92
C PRO A 119 11.26 -1.31 6.40
N SER A 120 10.04 -0.91 6.77
CA SER A 120 9.53 -1.06 8.13
C SER A 120 9.27 -2.51 8.57
N GLN A 121 9.22 -3.45 7.64
CA GLN A 121 8.99 -4.89 7.86
C GLN A 121 10.30 -5.68 7.94
N LEU A 122 11.44 -5.03 7.66
CA LEU A 122 12.74 -5.66 7.73
C LEU A 122 13.26 -5.74 9.16
N ASN A 123 14.06 -6.75 9.44
CA ASN A 123 14.80 -6.81 10.69
C ASN A 123 15.83 -5.67 10.73
N PRO A 124 16.14 -5.09 11.91
CA PRO A 124 17.15 -4.04 12.04
C PRO A 124 18.55 -4.43 11.53
N THR A 125 18.82 -5.74 11.46
CA THR A 125 20.07 -6.30 10.95
C THR A 125 20.12 -6.43 9.42
N THR A 126 18.97 -6.32 8.74
CA THR A 126 18.88 -6.41 7.28
C THR A 126 19.31 -5.08 6.66
N PRO A 127 20.30 -5.07 5.75
CA PRO A 127 20.72 -3.85 5.08
C PRO A 127 19.57 -3.22 4.29
N CYS A 128 19.27 -1.96 4.59
CA CYS A 128 18.32 -1.14 3.84
C CYS A 128 18.84 0.30 3.78
N ALA A 129 18.74 0.93 2.61
CA ALA A 129 19.16 2.31 2.45
C ALA A 129 18.28 3.24 3.30
N LEU A 130 18.91 4.10 4.12
CA LEU A 130 18.20 5.04 5.00
C LEU A 130 17.18 5.92 4.25
N LEU A 131 17.50 6.28 3.00
CA LEU A 131 16.60 7.03 2.12
C LEU A 131 15.25 6.32 1.93
N LEU A 132 15.24 5.00 1.72
CA LEU A 132 14.01 4.23 1.56
C LEU A 132 13.18 4.23 2.84
N CYS A 133 13.84 4.07 4.00
CA CYS A 133 13.19 4.15 5.29
C CYS A 133 12.55 5.53 5.54
N GLN A 134 13.26 6.61 5.18
CA GLN A 134 12.76 7.99 5.32
C GLN A 134 11.58 8.28 4.39
N ILE A 135 11.64 7.79 3.15
CA ILE A 135 10.53 7.88 2.18
C ILE A 135 9.30 7.17 2.73
N GLU A 136 9.46 5.93 3.20
CA GLU A 136 8.34 5.17 3.78
C GLU A 136 7.77 5.87 5.00
N TRP A 137 8.63 6.36 5.90
CA TRP A 137 8.20 7.10 7.08
C TRP A 137 7.35 8.31 6.72
N LYS A 138 7.81 9.16 5.80
CA LYS A 138 7.05 10.34 5.33
C LYS A 138 5.68 9.94 4.77
N LEU A 139 5.62 8.89 3.95
CA LEU A 139 4.37 8.42 3.36
C LEU A 139 3.42 7.84 4.41
N ARG A 140 3.90 7.00 5.33
CA ARG A 140 3.07 6.42 6.41
C ARG A 140 2.57 7.49 7.36
N TYR A 141 3.40 8.48 7.70
CA TYR A 141 2.98 9.59 8.54
C TYR A 141 1.85 10.39 7.89
N ALA A 142 1.98 10.69 6.59
CA ALA A 142 0.94 11.38 5.84
C ALA A 142 -0.34 10.55 5.69
N GLN A 143 -0.23 9.23 5.52
CA GLN A 143 -1.39 8.32 5.54
C GLN A 143 -2.13 8.33 6.89
N ALA A 144 -1.40 8.42 8.00
CA ALA A 144 -2.01 8.51 9.33
C ALA A 144 -2.77 9.84 9.51
N ASP A 145 -2.22 10.94 8.98
CA ASP A 145 -2.88 12.26 8.97
C ASP A 145 -4.18 12.23 8.15
N ASP A 146 -4.13 11.64 6.95
CA ASP A 146 -5.32 11.45 6.10
C ASP A 146 -6.39 10.59 6.80
N ALA A 147 -5.98 9.46 7.38
CA ALA A 147 -6.89 8.56 8.09
C ALA A 147 -7.53 9.23 9.32
N LEU A 148 -6.77 10.04 10.07
CA LEU A 148 -7.29 10.79 11.20
C LEU A 148 -8.31 11.83 10.75
N ASN A 149 -8.01 12.56 9.68
CA ASN A 149 -8.94 13.53 9.11
C ASN A 149 -10.23 12.84 8.64
N ASP A 150 -10.15 11.68 7.98
CA ASP A 150 -11.33 10.91 7.60
C ASP A 150 -12.20 10.55 8.82
N VAL A 151 -11.60 10.09 9.91
CA VAL A 151 -12.32 9.80 11.16
C VAL A 151 -12.98 11.06 11.72
N HIS A 152 -12.29 12.19 11.78
CA HIS A 152 -12.86 13.46 12.23
C HIS A 152 -14.05 13.88 11.39
N GLN A 153 -13.95 13.82 10.05
CA GLN A 153 -15.04 14.17 9.15
C GLN A 153 -16.27 13.29 9.39
N ASN A 154 -16.08 11.98 9.57
CA ASN A 154 -17.18 11.07 9.90
C ASN A 154 -17.83 11.43 11.24
N ILE A 155 -17.06 11.72 12.29
CA ILE A 155 -17.59 12.12 13.60
C ILE A 155 -18.40 13.42 13.47
N HIS A 156 -17.86 14.43 12.78
CA HIS A 156 -18.56 15.70 12.57
C HIS A 156 -19.87 15.52 11.79
N LEU A 157 -19.86 14.70 10.74
CA LEU A 157 -21.06 14.39 9.97
C LEU A 157 -22.12 13.71 10.85
N HIS A 158 -21.75 12.70 11.64
CA HIS A 158 -22.66 12.02 12.56
C HIS A 158 -23.23 12.97 13.62
N ALA A 159 -22.39 13.82 14.21
CA ALA A 159 -22.83 14.82 15.19
C ALA A 159 -23.82 15.81 14.57
N HIS A 160 -23.56 16.28 13.35
CA HIS A 160 -24.44 17.18 12.62
C HIS A 160 -25.79 16.51 12.30
N LEU A 161 -25.77 15.28 11.77
CA LEU A 161 -26.97 14.51 11.47
C LEU A 161 -27.81 14.25 12.73
N ASN A 162 -27.18 13.91 13.85
CA ASN A 162 -27.88 13.71 15.12
C ASN A 162 -28.53 15.01 15.61
N THR A 163 -27.80 16.13 15.57
CA THR A 163 -28.34 17.44 15.94
C THR A 163 -29.52 17.83 15.04
N PHE A 164 -29.38 17.62 13.73
CA PHE A 164 -30.46 17.86 12.77
C PHE A 164 -31.70 17.00 13.07
N LYS A 165 -31.54 15.70 13.32
CA LYS A 165 -32.63 14.79 13.70
C LYS A 165 -33.32 15.25 14.99
N THR A 166 -32.54 15.62 16.01
CA THR A 166 -33.08 16.12 17.27
C THR A 166 -33.93 17.38 17.06
N LEU A 167 -33.45 18.31 16.24
CA LEU A 167 -34.12 19.60 16.02
C LEU A 167 -35.34 19.53 15.08
N HIS A 168 -35.35 18.63 14.08
CA HIS A 168 -36.35 18.67 13.00
C HIS A 168 -37.31 17.48 12.95
N ILE A 169 -37.06 16.40 13.71
CA ILE A 169 -37.88 15.17 13.64
C ILE A 169 -38.71 14.95 14.91
N HIS A 170 -38.38 15.59 16.05
CA HIS A 170 -39.08 15.37 17.33
C HIS A 170 -40.38 16.19 17.50
N GLY A 171 -41.08 16.53 16.40
CA GLY A 171 -42.23 17.43 16.42
C GLY A 171 -43.37 17.11 15.43
N GLN A 172 -43.52 15.86 15.00
CA GLN A 172 -44.69 15.36 14.26
C GLN A 172 -45.25 14.10 14.90
#